data_AF-A0A2U1E3Z0-F1
#
_entry.id   AF-A0A2U1E3Z0-F1
#
_cell.length_a   1.000
_cell.length_b   1.000
_cell.length_c   1.000
_cell.angle_alpha   90.00
_cell.angle_beta   90.00
_cell.angle_gamma   90.00
#
_symmetry.space_group_name_H-M   'P 1'
#
loop_
_entity.id
_entity.type
_entity.pdbx_description
1 polymer ?
#
loop_
_entity_poly.entity_id
_entity_poly.type
_entity_poly.pdbx_seq_one_letter_code
_entity_poly.pdbx_strand_id
1 'polypeptide(L)'
;MALIARKRNKQKDLKRAEMLEYLNHLKEIHIRFVAEALGMGVTWDKNTRTVIIEDLLFRVEIPIDTNKIIVNGETYISDVKPEIVDGRTIMPVANIARALGLKDGQDIFWDNATKQVTIIRTISR
;
A
#
# COMPACT_ATOMS: atom_id res chain seq x y z
N MET A 1 -15.44 12.07 33.33
CA MET A 1 -15.57 11.22 32.12
C MET A 1 -14.81 11.73 30.88
N ALA A 2 -14.66 13.05 30.66
CA ALA A 2 -14.00 13.57 29.44
C ALA A 2 -12.47 13.36 29.33
N LEU A 3 -11.74 13.29 30.46
CA LEU A 3 -10.27 13.19 30.47
C LEU A 3 -9.75 11.82 29.98
N ILE A 4 -10.47 10.73 30.28
CA ILE A 4 -10.05 9.36 29.96
C ILE A 4 -10.26 9.06 28.47
N ALA A 5 -11.32 9.61 27.86
CA ALA A 5 -11.56 9.50 26.41
C ALA A 5 -10.49 10.26 25.61
N ARG A 6 -10.09 11.46 26.06
CA ARG A 6 -9.01 12.26 25.45
C ARG A 6 -7.66 11.56 25.47
N LYS A 7 -7.29 10.90 26.57
CA LYS A 7 -6.03 10.13 26.68
C LYS A 7 -6.01 8.90 25.76
N ARG A 8 -7.13 8.17 25.65
CA ARG A 8 -7.25 7.00 24.76
C ARG A 8 -7.16 7.37 23.28
N ASN A 9 -7.81 8.45 22.86
CA ASN A 9 -7.69 8.92 21.48
C ASN A 9 -6.26 9.36 21.17
N LYS A 10 -5.64 10.18 22.05
CA LYS A 10 -4.26 10.62 21.86
C LYS A 10 -3.25 9.46 21.75
N GLN A 11 -3.45 8.38 22.49
CA GLN A 11 -2.56 7.22 22.44
C GLN A 11 -2.77 6.34 21.20
N LYS A 12 -4.02 6.25 20.69
CA LYS A 12 -4.31 5.60 19.40
C LYS A 12 -3.72 6.40 18.24
N ASP A 13 -3.81 7.72 18.31
CA ASP A 13 -3.26 8.63 17.31
C ASP A 13 -1.72 8.60 17.31
N LEU A 14 -1.07 8.52 18.49
CA LEU A 14 0.38 8.34 18.60
C LEU A 14 0.85 7.01 17.99
N LYS A 15 0.19 5.89 18.34
CA LYS A 15 0.53 4.58 17.76
C LYS A 15 0.36 4.55 16.24
N ARG A 16 -0.64 5.26 15.71
CA ARG A 16 -0.84 5.41 14.28
C ARG A 16 0.26 6.25 13.64
N ALA A 17 0.68 7.37 14.25
CA ALA A 17 1.75 8.21 13.72
C ALA A 17 3.11 7.48 13.71
N GLU A 18 3.46 6.79 14.81
CA GLU A 18 4.66 5.95 14.90
C GLU A 18 4.63 4.80 13.88
N MET A 19 3.47 4.17 13.69
CA MET A 19 3.28 3.17 12.64
C MET A 19 3.49 3.78 11.25
N LEU A 20 2.86 4.90 10.94
CA LEU A 20 2.98 5.56 9.62
C LEU A 20 4.42 5.99 9.31
N GLU A 21 5.13 6.55 10.29
CA GLU A 21 6.56 6.92 10.17
C GLU A 21 7.42 5.68 9.90
N TYR A 22 7.14 4.57 10.60
CA TYR A 22 7.83 3.31 10.35
C TYR A 22 7.49 2.71 8.98
N LEU A 23 6.22 2.77 8.55
CA LEU A 23 5.78 2.28 7.25
C LEU A 23 6.46 3.03 6.10
N ASN A 24 6.79 4.32 6.30
CA ASN A 24 7.59 5.11 5.35
C ASN A 24 9.06 4.65 5.26
N HIS A 25 9.56 3.85 6.21
CA HIS A 25 10.89 3.24 6.19
C HIS A 25 10.89 1.77 5.76
N LEU A 26 9.74 1.23 5.35
CA LEU A 26 9.71 -0.12 4.81
C LEU A 26 10.53 -0.22 3.54
N LYS A 27 11.24 -1.35 3.43
CA LYS A 27 12.05 -1.71 2.27
C LYS A 27 11.24 -1.52 0.99
N GLU A 28 11.85 -0.88 -0.01
CA GLU A 28 11.27 -0.80 -1.34
C GLU A 28 11.22 -2.20 -1.94
N ILE A 29 10.04 -2.61 -2.40
CA ILE A 29 9.82 -3.95 -2.95
C ILE A 29 9.26 -3.79 -4.36
N HIS A 30 9.59 -4.75 -5.21
CA HIS A 30 9.03 -4.86 -6.54
C HIS A 30 7.50 -5.02 -6.45
N ILE A 31 6.76 -4.10 -7.08
CA ILE A 31 5.29 -4.05 -7.05
C ILE A 31 4.67 -5.38 -7.47
N ARG A 32 5.17 -5.98 -8.56
CA ARG A 32 4.65 -7.23 -9.08
C ARG A 32 4.75 -8.38 -8.08
N PHE A 33 5.86 -8.47 -7.34
CA PHE A 33 6.07 -9.54 -6.38
C PHE A 33 4.99 -9.54 -5.28
N VAL A 34 4.65 -8.34 -4.78
CA VAL A 34 3.60 -8.18 -3.77
C VAL A 34 2.22 -8.49 -4.34
N ALA A 35 1.91 -7.96 -5.53
CA ALA A 35 0.61 -8.17 -6.17
C ALA A 35 0.35 -9.65 -6.53
N GLU A 36 1.34 -10.34 -7.11
CA GLU A 36 1.24 -11.76 -7.45
C GLU A 36 1.12 -12.64 -6.19
N ALA A 37 1.84 -12.31 -5.11
CA ALA A 37 1.69 -13.00 -3.82
C ALA A 37 0.27 -12.83 -3.23
N LEU A 38 -0.45 -11.77 -3.59
CA LEU A 38 -1.85 -11.52 -3.23
C LEU A 38 -2.85 -12.08 -4.27
N GLY A 39 -2.36 -12.87 -5.22
CA GLY A 39 -3.17 -13.54 -6.24
C GLY A 39 -3.69 -12.64 -7.35
N MET A 40 -3.06 -11.49 -7.59
CA MET A 40 -3.46 -10.53 -8.62
C MET A 40 -2.59 -10.65 -9.87
N GLY A 41 -3.19 -10.40 -11.04
CA GLY A 41 -2.46 -10.30 -12.30
C GLY A 41 -1.77 -8.95 -12.43
N VAL A 42 -0.61 -8.92 -13.10
CA VAL A 42 0.18 -7.71 -13.29
C VAL A 42 0.63 -7.59 -14.74
N THR A 43 0.34 -6.45 -15.35
CA THR A 43 0.78 -6.12 -16.72
C THR A 43 1.48 -4.76 -16.74
N TRP A 44 2.25 -4.52 -17.80
CA TRP A 44 2.95 -3.26 -18.01
C TRP A 44 2.47 -2.64 -19.32
N ASP A 45 1.89 -1.45 -19.24
CA ASP A 45 1.60 -0.62 -20.40
C ASP A 45 2.82 0.26 -20.72
N LYS A 46 3.46 -0.04 -21.85
CA LYS A 46 4.63 0.70 -22.34
C LYS A 46 4.29 2.10 -22.84
N ASN A 47 3.08 2.31 -23.36
CA ASN A 47 2.70 3.58 -23.97
C ASN A 47 2.50 4.65 -22.90
N THR A 48 1.86 4.26 -21.79
CA THR A 48 1.58 5.16 -20.66
C THR A 48 2.57 5.03 -19.51
N ARG A 49 3.51 4.08 -19.59
CA ARG A 49 4.46 3.74 -18.53
C ARG A 49 3.76 3.44 -17.21
N THR A 50 2.82 2.51 -17.27
CA THR A 50 1.90 2.21 -16.18
C THR A 50 1.95 0.73 -15.81
N VAL A 51 2.11 0.44 -14.51
CA VAL A 51 1.85 -0.90 -13.98
C VAL A 51 0.35 -1.04 -13.78
N ILE A 52 -0.25 -2.04 -14.41
CA ILE A 52 -1.67 -2.37 -14.24
C ILE A 52 -1.74 -3.64 -13.41
N ILE A 53 -2.45 -3.58 -12.29
CA ILE A 53 -2.67 -4.71 -11.38
C ILE A 53 -4.17 -4.95 -11.35
N GLU A 54 -4.60 -6.17 -11.64
CA GLU A 54 -6.03 -6.46 -11.71
C GLU A 54 -6.38 -7.90 -11.33
N ASP A 55 -7.63 -8.07 -10.92
CA ASP A 55 -8.30 -9.36 -10.84
C ASP A 55 -9.74 -9.25 -11.35
N LEU A 56 -10.61 -10.18 -11.00
CA LEU A 56 -11.99 -10.20 -11.48
C LEU A 56 -12.82 -8.95 -11.09
N LEU A 57 -12.50 -8.30 -9.98
CA LEU A 57 -13.33 -7.24 -9.40
C LEU A 57 -12.57 -5.93 -9.14
N PHE A 58 -11.25 -5.96 -9.24
CA PHE A 58 -10.41 -4.86 -8.81
C PHE A 58 -9.35 -4.54 -9.85
N ARG A 59 -9.16 -3.25 -10.12
CA ARG A 59 -8.15 -2.75 -11.05
C ARG A 59 -7.42 -1.54 -10.47
N VAL A 60 -6.09 -1.58 -10.52
CA VAL A 60 -5.19 -0.53 -10.07
C VAL A 60 -4.23 -0.19 -11.19
N GLU A 61 -4.09 1.10 -11.46
CA GLU A 61 -3.14 1.63 -12.42
C GLU A 61 -2.16 2.52 -11.68
N ILE A 62 -0.87 2.20 -11.80
CA ILE A 62 0.24 2.88 -11.14
C ILE A 62 1.15 3.46 -12.22
N PRO A 63 0.91 4.72 -12.65
CA PRO A 63 1.78 5.42 -13.58
C PRO A 63 3.11 5.73 -12.90
N ILE A 64 4.23 5.36 -13.52
CA ILE A 64 5.55 5.53 -12.88
C ILE A 64 5.94 6.99 -12.73
N ASP A 65 5.50 7.83 -13.65
CA ASP A 65 5.98 9.21 -13.71
C ASP A 65 5.23 10.16 -12.75
N THR A 66 4.25 9.66 -11.99
CA THR A 66 3.43 10.45 -11.05
C THR A 66 3.17 9.70 -9.73
N ASN A 67 2.70 10.41 -8.70
CA ASN A 67 2.18 9.79 -7.48
C ASN A 67 0.63 9.63 -7.48
N LYS A 68 -0.01 9.78 -8.65
CA LYS A 68 -1.45 9.62 -8.84
C LYS A 68 -1.73 8.18 -9.28
N ILE A 69 -2.22 7.38 -8.35
CA ILE A 69 -2.63 5.99 -8.59
C ILE A 69 -4.13 5.99 -8.89
N ILE A 70 -4.55 5.21 -9.88
CA ILE A 70 -5.98 5.05 -10.18
C ILE A 70 -6.44 3.71 -9.64
N VAL A 71 -7.45 3.72 -8.78
CA VAL A 71 -8.04 2.54 -8.15
C VAL A 71 -9.51 2.48 -8.56
N ASN A 72 -9.89 1.48 -9.37
CA ASN A 72 -11.24 1.35 -9.92
C ASN A 72 -11.79 2.63 -10.57
N GLY A 73 -10.92 3.39 -11.24
CA GLY A 73 -11.27 4.65 -11.90
C GLY A 73 -11.18 5.90 -10.99
N GLU A 74 -11.04 5.74 -9.67
CA GLU A 74 -10.85 6.86 -8.75
C GLU A 74 -9.37 7.18 -8.55
N THR A 75 -9.01 8.46 -8.49
CA THR A 75 -7.63 8.88 -8.26
C THR A 75 -7.30 8.93 -6.78
N TYR A 76 -6.30 8.16 -6.36
CA TYR A 76 -5.65 8.19 -5.06
C TYR A 76 -4.26 8.84 -5.19
N ILE A 77 -3.92 9.75 -4.28
CA ILE A 77 -2.59 10.36 -4.23
C ILE A 77 -1.74 9.60 -3.22
N SER A 78 -0.73 8.91 -3.71
CA SER A 78 0.27 8.24 -2.87
C SER A 78 1.25 9.26 -2.30
N ASP A 79 1.66 9.05 -1.05
CA ASP A 79 2.70 9.84 -0.40
C ASP A 79 4.08 9.64 -1.06
N VAL A 80 4.26 8.49 -1.72
CA VAL A 80 5.51 8.10 -2.38
C VAL A 80 5.26 7.87 -3.86
N LYS A 81 6.15 8.41 -4.70
CA LYS A 81 6.17 8.16 -6.14
C LYS A 81 6.84 6.81 -6.41
N PRO A 82 6.28 5.95 -7.28
CA PRO A 82 6.95 4.72 -7.71
C PRO A 82 8.20 5.02 -8.54
N GLU A 83 9.20 4.14 -8.44
CA GLU A 83 10.48 4.29 -9.15
C GLU A 83 10.83 3.05 -9.95
N ILE A 84 11.66 3.19 -10.99
CA ILE A 84 12.25 2.06 -11.71
C ILE A 84 13.70 1.90 -11.25
N VAL A 85 14.00 0.74 -10.66
CA VAL A 85 15.36 0.33 -10.30
C VAL A 85 15.63 -1.03 -10.93
N ASP A 86 16.73 -1.15 -11.68
CA ASP A 86 17.12 -2.36 -12.41
C ASP A 86 15.99 -2.96 -13.27
N GLY A 87 15.22 -2.08 -13.92
CA GLY A 87 14.10 -2.49 -14.79
C GLY A 87 12.86 -2.97 -14.03
N ARG A 88 12.79 -2.78 -12.71
CA ARG A 88 11.66 -3.16 -11.87
C ARG A 88 11.02 -1.93 -11.25
N THR A 89 9.68 -1.92 -11.23
CA THR A 89 8.95 -0.88 -10.51
C THR A 89 8.94 -1.19 -9.02
N ILE A 90 9.49 -0.31 -8.22
CA ILE A 90 9.59 -0.46 -6.77
C ILE A 90 8.81 0.64 -6.05
N MET A 91 8.31 0.30 -4.88
CA MET A 91 7.67 1.23 -3.95
C MET A 91 7.67 0.60 -2.54
N PRO A 92 7.55 1.37 -1.45
CA PRO A 92 7.36 0.79 -0.12
C PRO A 92 6.17 -0.15 -0.08
N VAL A 93 6.33 -1.30 0.57
CA VAL A 93 5.30 -2.37 0.57
C VAL A 93 3.95 -1.89 1.12
N ALA A 94 3.94 -0.97 2.08
CA ALA A 94 2.71 -0.37 2.59
C ALA A 94 1.97 0.47 1.54
N ASN A 95 2.68 1.27 0.76
CA ASN A 95 2.10 2.05 -0.34
C ASN A 95 1.53 1.13 -1.41
N ILE A 96 2.20 0.00 -1.69
CA ILE A 96 1.68 -1.00 -2.62
C ILE A 96 0.36 -1.56 -2.06
N ALA A 97 0.33 -1.99 -0.80
CA ALA A 97 -0.87 -2.51 -0.17
C ALA A 97 -2.03 -1.48 -0.16
N ARG A 98 -1.76 -0.21 0.17
CA ARG A 98 -2.77 0.86 0.14
C ARG A 98 -3.30 1.12 -1.27
N ALA A 99 -2.42 1.12 -2.29
CA ALA A 99 -2.82 1.21 -3.68
C ALA A 99 -3.75 0.06 -4.10
N LEU A 100 -3.58 -1.11 -3.51
CA LEU A 100 -4.46 -2.28 -3.68
C LEU A 100 -5.76 -2.21 -2.87
N GLY A 101 -6.09 -1.06 -2.28
CA GLY A 101 -7.32 -0.84 -1.51
C GLY A 101 -7.28 -1.39 -0.07
N LEU A 102 -6.13 -1.89 0.38
CA LEU A 102 -5.95 -2.44 1.73
C LEU A 102 -5.74 -1.33 2.76
N LYS A 103 -6.26 -1.52 3.97
CA LYS A 103 -6.30 -0.46 5.00
C LYS A 103 -5.38 -0.75 6.18
N ASP A 104 -4.68 0.28 6.64
CA ASP A 104 -3.87 0.21 7.86
C ASP A 104 -4.71 -0.19 9.08
N GLY A 105 -4.24 -1.18 9.84
CA GLY A 105 -4.92 -1.69 11.04
C GLY A 105 -6.13 -2.59 10.77
N GLN A 106 -6.46 -2.85 9.50
CA GLN A 106 -7.48 -3.83 9.09
C GLN A 106 -6.88 -4.95 8.24
N ASP A 107 -6.09 -4.58 7.24
CA ASP A 107 -5.47 -5.50 6.28
C ASP A 107 -3.94 -5.47 6.39
N ILE A 108 -3.39 -4.33 6.83
CA ILE A 108 -1.96 -4.08 6.96
C ILE A 108 -1.61 -3.96 8.44
N PHE A 109 -0.75 -4.86 8.92
CA PHE A 109 -0.33 -4.94 10.31
C PHE A 109 1.18 -4.86 10.42
N TRP A 110 1.65 -4.07 11.38
CA TRP A 110 3.06 -3.94 11.72
C TRP A 110 3.34 -4.59 13.07
N ASP A 111 4.30 -5.50 13.11
CA ASP A 111 4.89 -6.01 14.33
C ASP A 111 6.27 -5.37 14.54
N ASN A 112 6.33 -4.46 15.51
CA ASN A 112 7.54 -3.73 15.84
C ASN A 112 8.63 -4.59 16.50
N ALA A 113 8.27 -5.69 17.16
CA ALA A 113 9.22 -6.55 17.84
C ALA A 113 9.98 -7.43 16.83
N THR A 114 9.27 -7.99 15.85
CA THR A 114 9.84 -8.88 14.83
C THR A 114 10.24 -8.15 13.55
N LYS A 115 9.93 -6.86 13.47
CA LYS A 115 10.11 -6.03 12.28
C LYS A 115 9.39 -6.60 11.04
N GLN A 116 8.19 -7.14 11.25
CA GLN A 116 7.40 -7.81 10.22
C GLN A 116 6.18 -6.99 9.82
N VAL A 117 5.92 -6.93 8.51
CA VAL A 117 4.64 -6.48 7.95
C VAL A 117 3.83 -7.71 7.58
N THR A 118 2.58 -7.75 8.02
CA THR A 118 1.59 -8.73 7.58
C THR A 118 0.54 -8.03 6.74
N ILE A 119 0.32 -8.54 5.53
CA ILE A 119 -0.73 -8.08 4.62
C ILE A 119 -1.74 -9.21 4.46
N ILE A 120 -3.01 -8.91 4.73
CA ILE A 120 -4.13 -9.83 4.58
C ILE A 120 -5.04 -9.27 3.50
N ARG A 121 -5.40 -10.12 2.53
CA ARG A 121 -6.39 -9.79 1.51
C ARG A 121 -7.53 -10.79 1.61
N THR A 122 -8.71 -10.30 1.97
CA THR A 122 -9.92 -11.13 2.02
C THR A 122 -10.59 -11.13 0.66
N ILE A 123 -10.83 -12.32 0.11
CA ILE A 123 -11.54 -12.51 -1.16
C ILE A 123 -12.94 -13.01 -0.83
N SER A 124 -13.95 -12.15 -0.98
CA SER A 124 -15.35 -12.56 -0.91
C SER A 124 -15.76 -13.20 -2.24
N ARG A 125 -16.27 -14.43 -2.17
CA ARG A 125 -16.89 -15.14 -3.30
C ARG A 125 -18.36 -14.75 -3.46
#